data_AF-A0A1R1LSW9-F1
#
_entry.id   AF-A0A1R1LSW9-F1
#
_cell.length_a   1.000
_cell.length_b   1.000
_cell.length_c   1.000
_cell.angle_alpha   90.00
_cell.angle_beta   90.00
_cell.angle_gamma   90.00
#
_symmetry.space_group_name_H-M   'P 1'
#
loop_
_entity.id
_entity.type
_entity.pdbx_description
1 polymer ?
#
loop_
_entity_poly.entity_id
_entity_poly.type
_entity_poly.pdbx_seq_one_letter_code
_entity_poly.pdbx_strand_id
1 'polypeptide(L)'
;MIRTVSTRDQLELAKIMGCVSRHAARQAGERAHAVDEVRRAARGRADLLGQAAGTYRAQTLSGDRAFWYSDVATRLCVDAGADVDVARRATAAAAVLVQPRRRGPAGGPTP
;
A
#
# COMPACT_ATOMS: atom_id res chain seq x y z
N MET A 1 19.41 5.98 11.58
CA MET A 1 20.01 6.01 10.22
C MET A 1 18.88 5.78 9.22
N ILE A 2 18.44 6.80 8.48
CA ILE A 2 17.35 6.67 7.50
C ILE A 2 17.98 6.04 6.27
N ARG A 3 17.73 4.73 6.06
CA ARG A 3 18.22 4.02 4.87
C ARG A 3 17.44 4.59 3.68
N THR A 4 18.10 5.34 2.81
CA THR A 4 17.50 5.83 1.56
C THR A 4 17.03 4.63 0.75
N VAL A 5 15.74 4.55 0.46
CA VAL A 5 15.16 3.47 -0.35
C VAL A 5 15.79 3.59 -1.75
N SER A 6 16.45 2.52 -2.21
CA SER A 6 17.07 2.50 -3.53
C SER A 6 16.01 2.62 -4.63
N THR A 7 16.34 3.22 -5.77
CA THR A 7 15.51 3.18 -6.99
C THR A 7 15.10 1.74 -7.34
N ARG A 8 15.98 0.76 -7.09
CA ARG A 8 15.67 -0.65 -7.27
C ARG A 8 14.56 -1.12 -6.33
N ASP A 9 14.63 -0.77 -5.05
CA ASP A 9 13.61 -1.15 -4.06
C ASP A 9 12.27 -0.47 -4.37
N GLN A 10 12.29 0.76 -4.90
CA GLN A 10 11.06 1.44 -5.37
C GLN A 10 10.42 0.71 -6.55
N LEU A 11 11.21 0.25 -7.52
CA LEU A 11 10.70 -0.53 -8.65
C LEU A 11 10.17 -1.90 -8.21
N GLU A 12 10.85 -2.57 -7.27
CA GLU A 12 10.38 -3.84 -6.71
C GLU A 12 9.09 -3.64 -5.91
N LEU A 13 9.00 -2.58 -5.09
CA LEU A 13 7.78 -2.21 -4.39
C LEU A 13 6.62 -1.96 -5.36
N ALA A 14 6.85 -1.22 -6.46
CA ALA A 14 5.84 -0.99 -7.48
C ALA A 14 5.36 -2.30 -8.14
N LYS A 15 6.26 -3.25 -8.41
CA LYS A 15 5.89 -4.58 -8.93
C LYS A 15 5.04 -5.36 -7.94
N ILE A 16 5.43 -5.36 -6.66
CA ILE A 16 4.68 -6.03 -5.58
C ILE A 16 3.29 -5.42 -5.47
N MET A 17 3.18 -4.09 -5.40
CA MET A 17 1.89 -3.40 -5.35
C MET A 17 1.04 -3.74 -6.58
N GLY A 18 1.62 -3.72 -7.79
CA GLY A 18 0.90 -4.14 -9.00
C GLY A 18 0.37 -5.58 -8.93
N CYS A 19 1.14 -6.52 -8.36
CA CYS A 19 0.71 -7.90 -8.13
C CYS A 19 -0.46 -7.97 -7.14
N VAL A 20 -0.30 -7.38 -5.95
CA VAL A 20 -1.34 -7.33 -4.90
C VAL A 20 -2.62 -6.72 -5.46
N SER A 21 -2.48 -5.61 -6.18
CA SER A 21 -3.58 -4.91 -6.83
C SER A 21 -4.37 -5.78 -7.82
N ARG A 22 -3.69 -6.58 -8.65
CA ARG A 22 -4.39 -7.50 -9.57
C ARG A 22 -5.18 -8.56 -8.82
N HIS A 23 -4.66 -9.08 -7.72
CA HIS A 23 -5.36 -10.09 -6.93
C HIS A 23 -6.49 -9.52 -6.09
N ALA A 24 -6.33 -8.33 -5.51
CA ALA A 24 -7.38 -7.65 -4.76
C ALA A 24 -8.60 -7.27 -5.64
N ALA A 25 -8.42 -7.13 -6.96
CA ALA A 25 -9.51 -6.83 -7.89
C ALA A 25 -10.35 -8.05 -8.29
N ARG A 26 -9.86 -9.29 -8.06
CA ARG A 26 -10.54 -10.51 -8.50
C ARG A 26 -11.47 -11.01 -7.39
N GLN A 27 -12.72 -11.35 -7.74
CA GLN A 27 -13.63 -12.02 -6.81
C GLN A 27 -13.09 -13.41 -6.42
N ALA A 28 -13.23 -13.72 -5.14
CA ALA A 28 -12.64 -14.83 -4.41
C ALA A 28 -12.69 -16.18 -5.17
N GLY A 29 -11.57 -16.54 -5.81
CA GLY A 29 -11.32 -17.88 -6.31
C GLY A 29 -10.31 -18.63 -5.46
N GLU A 30 -9.14 -18.03 -5.20
CA GLU A 30 -8.04 -18.73 -4.53
C GLU A 30 -7.17 -17.76 -3.73
N ARG A 31 -7.62 -17.37 -2.54
CA ARG A 31 -6.84 -16.48 -1.67
C ARG A 31 -5.47 -17.06 -1.35
N ALA A 32 -5.37 -18.37 -1.14
CA ALA A 32 -4.09 -19.05 -0.90
C ALA A 32 -3.12 -18.87 -2.09
N HIS A 33 -3.60 -19.07 -3.33
CA HIS A 33 -2.79 -18.84 -4.52
C HIS A 33 -2.38 -17.38 -4.67
N ALA A 34 -3.29 -16.43 -4.40
CA ALA A 34 -2.96 -15.00 -4.41
C ALA A 34 -1.86 -14.65 -3.38
N VAL A 35 -1.92 -15.23 -2.18
CA VAL A 35 -0.92 -15.03 -1.13
C VAL A 35 0.45 -15.58 -1.56
N ASP A 36 0.48 -16.77 -2.15
CA ASP A 36 1.72 -17.38 -2.65
C ASP A 36 2.34 -16.58 -3.80
N GLU A 37 1.54 -16.09 -4.74
CA GLU A 37 2.02 -15.23 -5.83
C GLU A 37 2.57 -13.90 -5.31
N VAL A 38 1.90 -13.28 -4.33
CA VAL A 38 2.39 -12.04 -3.68
C VAL A 38 3.70 -12.31 -2.94
N ARG A 39 3.82 -13.44 -2.23
CA ARG A 39 5.05 -13.84 -1.53
C ARG A 39 6.20 -14.06 -2.53
N ARG A 40 5.94 -14.73 -3.65
CA ARG A 40 6.93 -14.93 -4.73
C ARG A 40 7.35 -13.62 -5.37
N ALA A 41 6.40 -12.72 -5.65
CA ALA A 41 6.69 -11.40 -6.19
C ALA A 41 7.61 -10.59 -5.27
N ALA A 42 7.42 -10.71 -3.95
CA ALA A 42 8.26 -10.07 -2.95
C ALA A 42 9.62 -10.77 -2.73
N ARG A 43 9.81 -12.00 -3.22
CA ARG A 43 11.06 -12.78 -3.06
C ARG A 43 11.55 -12.84 -1.60
N GLY A 44 10.61 -12.97 -0.65
CA GLY A 44 10.90 -13.01 0.78
C GLY A 44 11.21 -11.66 1.44
N ARG A 45 11.07 -10.54 0.73
CA ARG A 45 11.23 -9.18 1.27
C ARG A 45 10.02 -8.76 2.12
N ALA A 46 9.97 -9.25 3.35
CA ALA A 46 8.94 -8.90 4.33
C ALA A 46 8.84 -7.38 4.59
N ASP A 47 9.95 -6.66 4.48
CA ASP A 47 10.01 -5.21 4.61
C ASP A 47 9.26 -4.49 3.47
N LEU A 48 9.41 -4.94 2.22
CA LEU A 48 8.68 -4.36 1.08
C LEU A 48 7.19 -4.70 1.11
N LEU A 49 6.84 -5.92 1.55
CA LEU A 49 5.44 -6.29 1.83
C LEU A 49 4.85 -5.41 2.94
N GLY A 50 5.63 -5.11 3.99
CA GLY A 50 5.26 -4.14 5.02
C GLY A 50 5.00 -2.75 4.46
N GLN A 51 5.89 -2.24 3.62
CA GLN A 51 5.70 -0.92 2.97
C GLN A 51 4.44 -0.87 2.10
N ALA A 52 4.18 -1.93 1.32
CA ALA A 52 2.96 -2.04 0.52
C ALA A 52 1.70 -2.08 1.40
N ALA A 53 1.68 -2.94 2.43
CA ALA A 53 0.58 -3.04 3.38
C ALA A 53 0.28 -1.68 4.05
N GLY A 54 1.33 -0.98 4.48
CA GLY A 54 1.19 0.31 5.12
C GLY A 54 0.60 1.38 4.19
N THR A 55 1.01 1.35 2.91
CA THR A 55 0.51 2.27 1.87
C THR A 55 -0.97 2.02 1.58
N TYR A 56 -1.37 0.77 1.37
CA TYR A 56 -2.79 0.42 1.18
C TYR A 56 -3.62 0.77 2.42
N ARG A 57 -3.08 0.52 3.62
CA ARG A 57 -3.77 0.88 4.86
C ARG A 57 -4.01 2.38 4.97
N ALA A 58 -3.07 3.23 4.55
CA ALA A 58 -3.27 4.67 4.51
C ALA A 58 -4.40 5.09 3.55
N GLN A 59 -4.51 4.42 2.40
CA GLN A 59 -5.61 4.63 1.44
C GLN A 59 -6.96 4.14 1.99
N THR A 60 -6.97 3.03 2.72
CA THR A 60 -8.15 2.57 3.47
C THR A 60 -8.57 3.64 4.50
N LEU A 61 -7.62 4.23 5.23
CA LEU A 61 -7.95 5.23 6.25
C LEU A 61 -8.41 6.58 5.69
N SER A 62 -8.11 6.92 4.43
CA SER A 62 -8.56 8.19 3.82
C SER A 62 -10.04 8.20 3.44
N GLY A 63 -10.73 7.06 3.49
CA GLY A 63 -12.18 6.98 3.29
C GLY A 63 -12.63 7.12 1.83
N ASP A 64 -11.73 7.02 0.87
CA ASP A 64 -12.06 7.08 -0.56
C ASP A 64 -12.86 5.85 -1.04
N ARG A 65 -13.56 6.00 -2.18
CA ARG A 65 -14.41 4.94 -2.79
C ARG A 65 -13.68 3.61 -3.04
N ALA A 66 -12.35 3.58 -3.02
CA ALA A 66 -11.51 2.38 -3.16
C ALA A 66 -11.16 1.70 -1.82
N PHE A 67 -11.85 2.03 -0.73
CA PHE A 67 -11.62 1.47 0.61
C PHE A 67 -11.58 -0.07 0.63
N TRP A 68 -12.58 -0.71 0.02
CA TRP A 68 -12.74 -2.17 0.05
C TRP A 68 -11.55 -2.88 -0.59
N TYR A 69 -11.07 -2.33 -1.72
CA TYR A 69 -9.95 -2.86 -2.46
C TYR A 69 -8.63 -2.72 -1.69
N SER A 70 -8.43 -1.56 -1.08
CA SER A 70 -7.24 -1.26 -0.29
C SER A 70 -7.18 -2.10 0.99
N ASP A 71 -8.33 -2.41 1.60
CA ASP A 71 -8.40 -3.33 2.74
C ASP A 71 -8.04 -4.77 2.35
N VAL A 72 -8.56 -5.27 1.22
CA VAL A 72 -8.19 -6.60 0.68
C VAL A 72 -6.69 -6.66 0.35
N ALA A 73 -6.17 -5.63 -0.32
CA ALA A 73 -4.76 -5.51 -0.65
C ALA A 73 -3.86 -5.52 0.60
N THR A 74 -4.27 -4.80 1.65
CA THR A 74 -3.59 -4.80 2.95
C THR A 74 -3.52 -6.21 3.54
N ARG A 75 -4.65 -6.93 3.58
CA ARG A 75 -4.72 -8.29 4.11
C ARG A 75 -3.86 -9.27 3.32
N LEU A 76 -3.85 -9.19 2.00
CA LEU A 76 -2.99 -10.03 1.15
C LEU A 76 -1.50 -9.83 1.46
N CYS A 77 -1.07 -8.59 1.72
CA CYS A 77 0.32 -8.34 2.10
C CYS A 77 0.67 -8.97 3.45
N VAL A 78 -0.23 -8.86 4.45
CA VAL A 78 -0.04 -9.45 5.78
C VAL A 78 0.01 -10.97 5.70
N ASP A 79 -0.94 -11.59 5.01
CA ASP A 79 -1.00 -13.04 4.81
C ASP A 79 0.26 -13.56 4.08
N ALA A 80 0.83 -12.77 3.16
CA ALA A 80 2.07 -13.10 2.46
C ALA A 80 3.33 -13.02 3.32
N GLY A 81 3.25 -12.44 4.53
CA GLY A 81 4.36 -12.32 5.48
C GLY A 81 4.95 -10.91 5.58
N ALA A 82 4.11 -9.87 5.48
CA ALA A 82 4.55 -8.50 5.70
C ALA A 82 5.11 -8.28 7.12
N ASP A 83 6.18 -7.49 7.21
CA ASP A 83 6.64 -6.92 8.48
C ASP A 83 5.63 -5.84 8.94
N VAL A 84 4.92 -6.13 10.03
CA VAL A 84 3.85 -5.29 10.58
C VAL A 84 4.38 -3.98 11.16
N ASP A 85 5.62 -3.96 11.68
CA ASP A 85 6.22 -2.74 12.20
C ASP A 85 6.61 -1.80 11.06
N VAL A 86 7.12 -2.34 9.95
CA VAL A 86 7.33 -1.58 8.72
C VAL A 86 6.00 -1.06 8.18
N ALA A 87 4.95 -1.88 8.17
CA ALA A 87 3.61 -1.46 7.74
C ALA A 87 3.08 -0.30 8.57
N ARG A 88 3.20 -0.36 9.91
CA ARG A 88 2.77 0.72 10.81
C ARG A 88 3.50 2.04 10.50
N ARG A 89 4.82 2.00 10.32
CA ARG A 89 5.62 3.19 9.96
C ARG A 89 5.24 3.72 8.57
N ALA A 90 5.06 2.84 7.59
CA ALA A 90 4.69 3.20 6.23
C ALA A 90 3.27 3.78 6.16
N THR A 91 2.32 3.31 6.96
CA THR A 91 0.98 3.93 7.06
C THR A 91 1.06 5.36 7.55
N ALA A 92 1.81 5.62 8.63
CA ALA A 92 1.97 6.99 9.13
C ALA A 92 2.58 7.91 8.08
N ALA A 93 3.62 7.43 7.37
CA ALA A 93 4.27 8.19 6.30
C ALA A 93 3.34 8.43 5.09
N ALA A 94 2.64 7.39 4.63
CA ALA A 94 1.75 7.47 3.48
C ALA A 94 0.48 8.30 3.78
N ALA A 95 -0.04 8.26 5.01
CA ALA A 95 -1.20 9.05 5.41
C ALA A 95 -0.97 10.57 5.29
N VAL A 96 0.28 11.04 5.38
CA VAL A 96 0.62 12.45 5.11
C VAL A 96 0.44 12.80 3.63
N LEU A 97 0.68 11.84 2.73
CA LEU A 97 0.58 12.02 1.28
C LEU A 97 -0.84 11.81 0.74
N VAL A 98 -1.62 10.95 1.38
CA VAL A 98 -2.99 10.58 0.97
C VAL A 98 -4.04 11.53 1.56
N GLN A 99 -3.72 12.30 2.60
CA GLN A 99 -4.61 13.37 3.04
C GLN A 99 -4.90 14.31 1.87
N PRO A 100 -6.18 14.58 1.55
CA PRO A 100 -6.49 15.60 0.56
C PRO A 100 -5.80 16.86 1.04
N ARG A 101 -4.89 17.42 0.22
CA ARG A 101 -4.41 18.78 0.42
C ARG A 101 -5.67 19.60 0.61
N ARG A 102 -5.95 20.05 1.85
CA ARG A 102 -7.04 20.98 2.10
C ARG A 102 -6.79 22.10 1.11
N ARG A 103 -7.62 22.20 0.06
CA ARG A 103 -7.66 23.40 -0.78
C ARG A 103 -7.81 24.52 0.23
N GLY A 104 -6.80 25.37 0.35
CA GLY A 104 -6.93 26.60 1.12
C GLY A 104 -8.21 27.30 0.65
N PRO A 105 -8.84 28.12 1.50
CA PRO A 105 -10.01 28.89 1.08
C PRO A 105 -9.68 29.51 -0.26
N ALA A 106 -10.54 29.28 -1.26
CA ALA A 106 -10.39 29.87 -2.57
C ALA A 106 -10.44 31.38 -2.35
N GLY A 107 -9.25 31.98 -2.23
CA GLY A 107 -9.06 33.42 -2.28
C GLY A 107 -9.36 33.82 -3.71
N GLY A 108 -10.64 33.96 -4.02
CA GLY A 108 -11.06 34.69 -5.20
C GLY A 108 -10.53 36.12 -5.04
N PRO A 109 -9.85 36.69 -6.04
CA PRO A 109 -9.60 38.11 -6.04
C PRO A 109 -10.98 38.80 -6.08
N THR A 110 -11.21 39.68 -5.12
CA THR A 110 -12.32 40.65 -5.17
C THR A 110 -11.88 41.77 -6.11
N PRO A 111 -12.49 41.86 -7.28
CA PRO A 111 -13.04 43.13 -7.75
C PRO A 111 -14.49 43.02 -8.22
#